data_AF-A0A8T3PRL9-F1
#
_entry.id   AF-A0A8T3PRL9-F1
#
_cell.length_a   1.000
_cell.length_b   1.000
_cell.length_c   1.000
_cell.angle_alpha   90.00
_cell.angle_beta   90.00
_cell.angle_gamma   90.00
#
_symmetry.space_group_name_H-M   'P 1'
#
loop_
_entity.id
_entity.type
_entity.pdbx_description
1 polymer ?
#
loop_
_entity_poly.entity_id
_entity_poly.type
_entity_poly.pdbx_seq_one_letter_code
_entity_poly.pdbx_strand_id
1 'polypeptide(L)'
;MPANMTQRDERIDLRVSADLKTLLSRAAAYSGMSLSNFLISVASDHAKQVVGEHETVTLSPRDWKAFLGALDEADKARPRLEAATRRYRERRMSGDAS
;
A
#
# COMPACT_ATOMS: atom_id res chain seq x y z
N MET A 1 -30.71 15.58 -2.46
CA MET A 1 -29.28 15.25 -2.68
C MET A 1 -29.23 14.04 -3.58
N PRO A 2 -28.88 14.13 -4.88
CA PRO A 2 -28.65 12.92 -5.65
C PRO A 2 -27.34 12.29 -5.19
N ALA A 3 -27.36 10.98 -4.93
CA ALA A 3 -26.18 10.20 -4.64
C ALA A 3 -25.25 10.25 -5.87
N ASN A 4 -24.03 10.75 -5.70
CA ASN A 4 -22.99 10.68 -6.71
C ASN A 4 -22.58 9.21 -6.86
N MET A 5 -23.34 8.45 -7.65
CA MET A 5 -22.96 7.09 -8.05
C MET A 5 -21.59 7.21 -8.71
N THR A 6 -20.55 6.68 -8.04
CA THR A 6 -19.16 6.76 -8.48
C THR A 6 -19.07 6.32 -9.94
N GLN A 7 -18.98 7.30 -10.84
CA GLN A 7 -18.99 7.07 -12.26
C GLN A 7 -17.65 6.40 -12.59
N ARG A 8 -17.69 5.21 -13.18
CA ARG A 8 -16.49 4.50 -13.67
C ARG A 8 -16.00 5.17 -14.95
N ASP A 9 -15.58 6.42 -14.83
CA ASP A 9 -15.19 7.29 -15.96
C ASP A 9 -13.70 7.20 -16.29
N GLU A 10 -12.90 6.60 -15.41
CA GLU A 10 -11.48 6.36 -15.66
C GLU A 10 -11.27 5.12 -16.54
N ARG A 11 -10.41 5.25 -17.55
CA ARG A 11 -10.10 4.18 -18.51
C ARG A 11 -8.64 3.75 -18.38
N ILE A 12 -8.42 2.45 -18.47
CA ILE A 12 -7.09 1.83 -18.52
C ILE A 12 -6.92 1.19 -19.89
N ASP A 13 -6.00 1.72 -20.69
CA ASP A 13 -5.67 1.18 -22.01
C ASP A 13 -4.45 0.25 -21.92
N LEU A 14 -4.59 -0.97 -22.45
CA LEU A 14 -3.57 -2.01 -22.38
C LEU A 14 -3.28 -2.55 -23.78
N ARG A 15 -2.00 -2.67 -24.11
CA ARG A 15 -1.54 -3.40 -25.30
C ARG A 15 -1.03 -4.77 -24.87
N VAL A 16 -1.57 -5.80 -25.50
CA VAL A 16 -1.22 -7.20 -25.22
C VAL A 16 -0.99 -7.95 -26.53
N SER A 17 -0.20 -9.01 -26.48
CA SER A 17 -0.07 -9.93 -27.62
C SER A 17 -1.38 -10.70 -27.85
N ALA A 18 -1.55 -11.21 -29.07
CA ALA A 18 -2.70 -12.04 -29.43
C ALA A 18 -2.80 -13.31 -28.57
N ASP A 19 -1.65 -13.94 -28.28
CA ASP A 19 -1.58 -15.14 -27.46
C ASP A 19 -2.03 -14.87 -26.02
N LEU A 20 -1.54 -13.77 -25.43
CA LEU A 20 -1.93 -13.37 -24.09
C LEU A 20 -3.43 -13.03 -24.02
N LYS A 21 -3.95 -12.30 -25.01
CA LYS A 21 -5.39 -12.01 -25.11
C LYS A 21 -6.21 -13.30 -25.15
N THR A 22 -5.79 -14.28 -25.94
CA THR A 22 -6.47 -15.58 -26.07
C THR A 22 -6.51 -16.33 -24.73
N LEU A 23 -5.38 -16.36 -24.02
CA LEU A 23 -5.28 -16.99 -22.71
C LEU A 23 -6.21 -16.31 -21.70
N LEU A 24 -6.17 -14.98 -21.62
CA LEU A 24 -6.99 -14.20 -20.70
C LEU A 24 -8.49 -14.34 -21.01
N SER A 25 -8.87 -14.35 -22.29
CA SER A 25 -10.27 -14.59 -22.70
C SER A 25 -10.77 -15.96 -22.27
N ARG A 26 -9.93 -17.00 -22.37
CA ARG A 26 -10.27 -18.34 -21.92
C ARG A 26 -10.44 -18.41 -20.39
N ALA A 27 -9.53 -17.79 -19.64
CA ALA A 27 -9.63 -17.71 -18.18
C ALA A 27 -10.89 -16.95 -17.72
N ALA A 28 -11.22 -15.84 -18.39
CA ALA A 28 -12.45 -15.08 -18.14
C ALA A 28 -13.70 -15.94 -18.41
N ALA A 29 -13.71 -16.69 -19.52
CA ALA A 29 -14.80 -17.61 -19.86
C ALA A 29 -14.98 -18.71 -18.80
N TYR A 30 -13.89 -19.31 -18.31
CA TYR A 30 -13.94 -20.29 -17.22
C TYR A 30 -14.45 -19.70 -15.91
N SER A 31 -14.23 -18.42 -15.69
CA SER A 31 -14.70 -17.69 -14.51
C SER A 31 -16.13 -17.15 -14.67
N GLY A 32 -16.78 -17.34 -15.82
CA GLY A 32 -18.12 -16.81 -16.10
C GLY A 32 -18.17 -15.28 -16.19
N MET A 33 -17.05 -14.63 -16.49
CA MET A 33 -16.91 -13.17 -16.52
C MET A 33 -16.55 -12.67 -17.91
N SER A 34 -16.86 -11.40 -18.20
CA SER A 34 -16.28 -10.72 -19.36
C SER A 34 -14.77 -10.54 -19.16
N LEU A 35 -14.02 -10.44 -20.25
CA LEU A 35 -12.56 -10.22 -20.19
C LEU A 35 -12.20 -8.99 -19.36
N SER A 36 -12.93 -7.88 -19.53
CA SER A 36 -12.68 -6.64 -18.77
C SER A 36 -12.94 -6.83 -17.28
N ASN A 37 -14.04 -7.50 -16.89
CA ASN A 37 -14.34 -7.75 -15.49
C ASN A 37 -13.33 -8.69 -14.85
N PHE A 38 -12.91 -9.73 -15.58
CA PHE A 38 -11.86 -10.64 -15.13
C PHE A 38 -10.56 -9.89 -14.86
N LEU A 39 -10.12 -9.04 -15.80
CA LEU A 39 -8.91 -8.24 -15.63
C LEU A 39 -9.00 -7.27 -14.46
N ILE A 40 -10.13 -6.56 -14.31
CA ILE A 40 -10.34 -5.65 -13.19
C ILE A 40 -10.30 -6.41 -11.87
N SER A 41 -10.94 -7.58 -11.78
CA SER A 41 -10.94 -8.40 -10.55
C SER A 41 -9.52 -8.80 -10.16
N VAL A 42 -8.78 -9.42 -11.08
CA VAL A 42 -7.41 -9.90 -10.83
C VAL A 42 -6.49 -8.74 -10.47
N ALA A 43 -6.55 -7.63 -11.21
CA ALA A 43 -5.73 -6.45 -10.93
C ALA A 43 -6.07 -5.81 -9.58
N SER A 44 -7.37 -5.72 -9.24
CA SER A 44 -7.82 -5.13 -7.98
C SER A 44 -7.37 -5.95 -6.77
N ASP A 45 -7.49 -7.28 -6.86
CA ASP A 45 -7.12 -8.16 -5.76
C ASP A 45 -5.60 -8.14 -5.53
N HIS A 46 -4.82 -8.20 -6.62
CA HIS A 46 -3.37 -8.07 -6.52
C HIS A 46 -2.93 -6.69 -6.02
N ALA A 47 -3.59 -5.61 -6.47
CA ALA A 47 -3.28 -4.26 -5.99
C ALA A 47 -3.53 -4.12 -4.49
N LYS A 48 -4.64 -4.65 -3.96
CA LYS A 48 -4.93 -4.66 -2.52
C LYS A 48 -3.87 -5.42 -1.73
N GLN A 49 -3.40 -6.55 -2.25
CA GLN A 49 -2.34 -7.31 -1.60
C GLN A 49 -1.05 -6.50 -1.53
N VAL A 50 -0.59 -5.95 -2.66
CA VAL A 50 0.65 -5.16 -2.71
C VAL A 50 0.56 -3.93 -1.79
N VAL A 51 -0.55 -3.18 -1.84
CA VAL A 51 -0.74 -2.02 -0.95
C VAL A 51 -0.74 -2.47 0.52
N GLY A 52 -1.45 -3.56 0.83
CA GLY A 52 -1.50 -4.13 2.18
C GLY A 52 -0.10 -4.52 2.71
N GLU A 53 0.73 -5.14 1.89
CA GLU A 53 2.10 -5.53 2.25
C GLU A 53 2.99 -4.32 2.58
N HIS A 54 2.77 -3.18 1.93
CA HIS A 54 3.58 -1.97 2.13
C HIS A 54 3.03 -1.02 3.20
N GLU A 55 1.72 -0.98 3.41
CA GLU A 55 1.07 -0.04 4.33
C GLU A 55 0.69 -0.69 5.67
N THR A 56 0.60 -2.02 5.75
CA THR A 56 0.17 -2.72 6.97
C THR A 56 1.33 -3.42 7.66
N VAL A 57 1.61 -3.01 8.89
CA VAL A 57 2.54 -3.74 9.77
C VAL A 57 1.75 -4.78 10.56
N THR A 58 1.87 -6.06 10.19
CA THR A 58 1.32 -7.15 11.00
C THR A 58 2.32 -7.51 12.10
N LEU A 59 1.99 -7.18 13.34
CA LEU A 59 2.84 -7.49 14.50
C LEU A 59 2.54 -8.91 15.02
N SER A 60 3.59 -9.64 15.43
CA SER A 60 3.40 -10.90 16.16
C SER A 60 2.74 -10.62 17.52
N PRO A 61 2.12 -11.61 18.19
CA PRO A 61 1.53 -11.39 19.52
C PRO A 61 2.52 -10.83 20.56
N ARG A 62 3.80 -11.23 20.44
CA ARG A 62 4.88 -10.72 21.28
C ARG A 62 5.17 -9.25 20.98
N ASP A 63 5.29 -8.91 19.70
CA ASP A 63 5.59 -7.54 19.26
C ASP A 63 4.41 -6.61 19.50
N TRP A 64 3.18 -7.12 19.40
CA TRP A 64 1.97 -6.40 19.77
C TRP A 64 1.96 -6.03 21.26
N LYS A 65 2.30 -6.97 22.15
CA LYS A 65 2.41 -6.71 23.59
C LYS A 65 3.53 -5.70 23.89
N ALA A 66 4.67 -5.81 23.21
CA ALA A 66 5.77 -4.85 23.36
C ALA A 66 5.40 -3.46 22.84
N PHE A 67 4.66 -3.39 21.73
CA PHE A 67 4.15 -2.16 21.13
C PHE A 67 3.15 -1.46 22.05
N LEU A 68 2.17 -2.20 22.60
CA LEU A 68 1.22 -1.65 23.57
C LEU A 68 1.94 -1.13 24.83
N GLY A 69 2.87 -1.90 25.39
CA GLY A 69 3.66 -1.43 26.54
C GLY A 69 4.51 -0.20 26.22
N ALA A 70 4.96 -0.03 24.99
CA ALA A 70 5.67 1.18 24.56
C ALA A 70 4.74 2.39 24.41
N LEU A 71 3.46 2.20 24.05
CA LEU A 71 2.45 3.26 24.01
C LEU A 71 2.05 3.70 25.42
N ASP A 72 1.90 2.77 26.37
CA ASP A 72 1.59 3.08 27.77
C ASP A 72 2.73 3.88 28.45
N GLU A 73 3.95 3.75 27.94
CA GLU A 73 5.14 4.45 28.43
C GLU A 73 5.62 5.56 27.48
N ALA A 74 4.74 6.08 26.62
CA ALA A 74 5.11 7.02 25.56
C ALA A 74 5.81 8.29 26.07
N ASP A 75 5.46 8.76 27.27
CA ASP A 75 6.01 9.99 27.88
C ASP A 75 7.37 9.79 28.59
N LYS A 76 7.93 8.57 28.59
CA LYS A 76 9.26 8.36 29.18
C LYS A 76 10.33 9.05 28.33
N ALA A 77 11.12 9.90 28.98
CA ALA A 77 12.26 10.57 28.36
C ALA A 77 13.23 9.55 27.73
N ARG A 78 13.66 9.80 26.49
CA ARG A 78 14.59 8.94 25.73
C ARG A 78 15.83 9.75 25.36
N PRO A 79 16.80 9.92 26.28
CA PRO A 79 17.95 10.80 26.08
C PRO A 79 18.79 10.47 24.84
N ARG A 80 18.88 9.18 24.49
CA ARG A 80 19.57 8.72 23.27
C ARG A 80 18.82 9.12 21.99
N LEU A 81 17.49 9.07 22.01
CA LEU A 81 16.66 9.52 20.90
C LEU A 81 16.77 11.03 20.73
N GLU A 82 16.66 11.80 21.81
CA GLU A 82 16.84 13.25 21.80
C GLU A 82 18.21 13.68 21.25
N ALA A 83 19.28 13.02 21.70
CA ALA A 83 20.63 13.25 21.19
C ALA A 83 20.75 12.90 19.70
N ALA A 84 20.09 11.84 19.23
CA ALA A 84 20.07 11.47 17.82
C ALA A 84 19.29 12.49 16.98
N THR A 85 18.13 12.94 17.43
CA THR A 85 17.32 13.97 16.76
C THR A 85 18.09 15.29 16.69
N ARG A 86 18.81 15.67 17.75
CA ARG A 86 19.68 16.86 17.77
C ARG A 86 20.80 16.75 16.73
N ARG A 87 21.53 15.63 16.69
CA ARG A 87 22.59 15.38 15.69
C ARG A 87 22.06 15.41 14.25
N TYR A 88 20.86 14.86 14.02
CA TYR A 88 20.23 14.89 12.69
C TYR A 88 19.89 16.32 12.26
N ARG A 89 19.32 17.14 13.16
CA ARG A 89 19.02 18.55 12.89
C ARG A 89 20.27 19.38 12.62
N GLU A 90 21.33 19.20 13.41
CA GLU A 90 22.62 19.88 13.22
C GLU A 90 23.24 19.56 11.85
N ARG A 91 23.24 18.29 11.43
CA ARG A 91 23.73 17.88 10.11
C ARG A 91 22.91 18.47 8.96
N ARG A 92 21.59 18.60 9.13
CA ARG A 92 20.72 19.17 8.10
C ARG A 92 20.89 20.68 7.97
N MET A 93 21.10 21.40 9.08
CA MET A 93 21.34 22.85 9.10
C MET A 93 22.74 23.23 8.60
N SER A 94 23.75 22.37 8.79
CA SER A 94 25.09 22.58 8.22
C SER A 94 25.21 22.23 6.73
N GLY A 95 24.22 21.55 6.15
CA GLY A 95 24.19 21.19 4.72
C GLY A 95 23.51 22.21 3.81
N ASP A 96 22.94 23.29 4.35
CA ASP A 96 22.26 24.38 3.63
C ASP A 96 23.10 25.69 3.63
N ALA A 97 24.35 25.61 4.08
CA ALA A 97 25.32 26.72 4.17
C ALA A 97 26.57 26.48 3.31
N SER A 98 26.45 25.74 2.20
CA SER A 98 27.52 25.57 1.19
C SER A 98 26.95 25.67 -0.21
#